data_AF-R5AL55-F1
#
_entry.id   AF-R5AL55-F1
#
_cell.length_a   1.000
_cell.length_b   1.000
_cell.length_c   1.000
_cell.angle_alpha   90.00
_cell.angle_beta   90.00
_cell.angle_gamma   90.00
#
_symmetry.space_group_name_H-M   'P 1'
#
loop_
_entity.id
_entity.type
_entity.pdbx_description
1 polymer ?
#
loop_
_entity_poly.entity_id
_entity_poly.type
_entity_poly.pdbx_seq_one_letter_code
_entity_poly.pdbx_strand_id
1 'polypeptide(L)'
;MSIKRFASLCCLLACLTGLLPVGRALAGNAADAKTDNESSLVAEDNTVGVLEQYIDGIVAACESAAGADSAQEWLDGRLSSEAGKSAEWYVLALAQYEGSLAFDRYVSALLDYLARSDAATAATKQRYALTLMATGHSDAPYVQETTERSIGEQGIMSWVFGLHLMNNGAQSKAFSLETVVAELLSMQLADGGWALRGEAGDVDVTAMTLQALAPYYADKQAVRDAADAAITFLSDKQLVSGDFESFGTQNVESAAQVLIALTAIGIDPLHDSRFIKQGNSLLDGMLQYRLADDTFCHTMGGEGSSIATVQTLCALVALWRYELQRSPLFVFDPAAVPTLGELPAIKRTDAAPQVAPEQVVSEKVHSENGLPVPQGYRLWAILGILVVMLAAVLTLYLKGKRHPKNYIFVGAVGAAAIVLACSLNIQSADKYYTSIPQKPDAVGTVTMSIRCDTVAGKDNGSHIPKDGVILPQTVFEIAPGETAYDILIEAARSFRISVDSTATGSGAKTMAYVSGIGNLYEFNFGGLSGWVYSVNGRMPSVSCGEYVLSDGDKIEWMYTCDLGNDVAPSN
;
A
#
# COMPACT_ATOMS: atom_id res chain seq x y z
N MET A 1 35.18 -55.83 9.78
CA MET A 1 35.76 -57.00 9.08
C MET A 1 34.73 -58.12 9.16
N SER A 2 34.33 -58.70 8.01
CA SER A 2 33.15 -59.58 7.81
C SER A 2 31.78 -58.92 8.13
N ILE A 3 30.66 -59.06 7.39
CA ILE A 3 30.19 -59.87 6.23
C ILE A 3 29.45 -61.19 6.57
N LYS A 4 28.20 -61.27 6.05
CA LYS A 4 27.28 -62.43 5.83
C LYS A 4 26.71 -63.10 7.09
N ARG A 5 25.37 -63.19 7.24
CA ARG A 5 24.38 -64.08 6.57
C ARG A 5 24.59 -65.57 6.87
N PHE A 6 23.62 -66.20 7.53
CA PHE A 6 23.04 -67.50 7.13
C PHE A 6 21.62 -67.66 7.72
N ALA A 7 20.87 -68.68 7.31
CA ALA A 7 19.44 -68.88 7.62
C ALA A 7 19.12 -70.35 8.01
N SER A 8 17.83 -70.67 8.19
CA SER A 8 17.27 -72.02 8.52
C SER A 8 17.39 -72.43 10.01
N LEU A 9 16.56 -73.33 10.60
CA LEU A 9 15.54 -74.28 10.07
C LEU A 9 14.56 -74.77 11.19
N CYS A 10 13.27 -75.07 10.87
CA CYS A 10 12.32 -75.96 11.62
C CYS A 10 11.91 -75.56 13.08
N CYS A 11 10.91 -76.13 13.80
CA CYS A 11 9.80 -77.13 13.65
C CYS A 11 8.82 -76.94 14.88
N LEU A 12 7.62 -77.53 15.07
CA LEU A 12 6.47 -78.08 14.28
C LEU A 12 5.34 -78.49 15.29
N LEU A 13 4.11 -78.82 14.82
CA LEU A 13 2.87 -79.14 15.62
C LEU A 13 2.25 -77.93 16.37
N ALA A 14 0.95 -77.84 16.73
CA ALA A 14 -0.36 -78.39 16.27
C ALA A 14 -1.48 -77.56 16.99
N CYS A 15 -2.81 -77.72 16.88
CA CYS A 15 -3.69 -78.72 16.23
C CYS A 15 -5.04 -78.07 15.77
N LEU A 16 -6.21 -78.71 15.96
CA LEU A 16 -7.54 -78.29 15.48
C LEU A 16 -8.45 -77.65 16.55
N THR A 17 -9.18 -76.59 16.18
CA THR A 17 -10.67 -76.41 16.13
C THR A 17 -11.02 -74.91 16.15
N GLY A 18 -12.04 -74.37 15.46
CA GLY A 18 -12.94 -74.92 14.44
C GLY A 18 -14.00 -73.85 14.04
N LEU A 19 -14.49 -73.90 12.78
CA LEU A 19 -15.49 -73.00 12.16
C LEU A 19 -15.05 -71.55 11.79
N LEU A 20 -15.65 -71.09 10.69
CA LEU A 20 -15.46 -69.86 9.89
C LEU A 20 -16.87 -69.43 9.41
N PRO A 21 -17.09 -68.25 8.76
CA PRO A 21 -16.33 -66.99 8.72
C PRO A 21 -17.26 -65.74 8.89
N VAL A 22 -16.76 -64.58 8.40
CA VAL A 22 -17.44 -63.33 8.00
C VAL A 22 -17.40 -62.18 9.04
N GLY A 23 -16.68 -61.07 8.82
CA GLY A 23 -15.64 -60.84 7.80
C GLY A 23 -15.33 -59.36 7.52
N ARG A 24 -14.02 -59.01 7.39
CA ARG A 24 -13.44 -57.70 7.03
C ARG A 24 -13.76 -56.52 7.98
N ALA A 25 -12.82 -55.65 8.34
CA ALA A 25 -11.35 -55.73 8.28
C ALA A 25 -10.77 -54.82 9.38
N LEU A 26 -9.58 -55.15 9.92
CA LEU A 26 -8.91 -54.35 10.95
C LEU A 26 -8.03 -53.25 10.35
N ALA A 27 -7.74 -52.23 11.16
CA ALA A 27 -6.72 -51.23 10.87
C ALA A 27 -5.32 -51.87 10.75
N GLY A 28 -4.50 -51.35 9.83
CA GLY A 28 -3.05 -51.56 9.83
C GLY A 28 -2.38 -50.41 10.57
N ASN A 29 -1.53 -50.72 11.55
CA ASN A 29 -0.96 -49.73 12.47
C ASN A 29 0.57 -49.57 12.30
N ALA A 30 1.06 -48.37 12.63
CA ALA A 30 2.44 -48.00 12.96
C ALA A 30 3.56 -48.19 11.93
N ALA A 31 4.25 -47.08 11.64
CA ALA A 31 5.71 -46.96 11.72
C ALA A 31 6.09 -45.48 11.94
N ASP A 32 7.09 -45.20 12.78
CA ASP A 32 7.50 -43.83 13.10
C ASP A 32 8.14 -43.08 11.93
N ALA A 33 7.76 -41.81 11.77
CA ALA A 33 8.60 -40.79 11.14
C ALA A 33 8.48 -39.51 11.97
N LYS A 34 9.61 -39.02 12.51
CA LYS A 34 9.67 -37.68 13.10
C LYS A 34 9.75 -36.65 11.97
N THR A 35 8.73 -35.82 11.86
CA THR A 35 8.74 -34.49 11.25
C THR A 35 7.98 -33.57 12.19
N ASP A 36 8.58 -32.43 12.52
CA ASP A 36 8.05 -31.55 13.56
C ASP A 36 6.75 -30.87 13.10
N ASN A 37 5.69 -31.02 13.90
CA ASN A 37 4.32 -30.64 13.52
C ASN A 37 3.91 -29.31 14.19
N GLU A 38 4.38 -28.19 13.65
CA GLU A 38 3.83 -26.86 13.94
C GLU A 38 2.56 -26.58 13.10
N SER A 39 1.69 -27.58 12.98
CA SER A 39 0.37 -27.49 12.35
C SER A 39 -0.69 -28.17 13.22
N SER A 40 -1.04 -27.51 14.31
CA SER A 40 -2.25 -27.81 15.09
C SER A 40 -2.72 -26.54 15.82
N LEU A 41 -3.45 -25.68 15.09
CA LEU A 41 -4.20 -24.56 15.65
C LEU A 41 -5.35 -25.09 16.51
N VAL A 42 -5.10 -25.35 17.80
CA VAL A 42 -6.13 -25.64 18.80
C VAL A 42 -5.76 -24.98 20.13
N ALA A 43 -6.09 -23.69 20.25
CA ALA A 43 -6.28 -23.00 21.51
C ALA A 43 -7.27 -21.84 21.27
N GLU A 44 -8.55 -22.04 21.60
CA GLU A 44 -9.65 -21.07 21.41
C GLU A 44 -9.57 -19.84 22.36
N ASP A 45 -8.37 -19.51 22.85
CA ASP A 45 -8.13 -18.70 24.06
C ASP A 45 -7.10 -17.56 23.82
N ASN A 46 -6.71 -17.31 22.55
CA ASN A 46 -5.82 -16.18 22.19
C ASN A 46 -5.94 -15.66 20.74
N THR A 47 -7.12 -15.71 20.10
CA THR A 47 -7.31 -15.15 18.75
C THR A 47 -6.89 -13.67 18.68
N VAL A 48 -7.35 -12.87 19.65
CA VAL A 48 -7.02 -11.44 19.79
C VAL A 48 -5.51 -11.21 19.83
N GLY A 49 -4.78 -11.91 20.70
CA GLY A 49 -3.32 -11.71 20.85
C GLY A 49 -2.49 -12.24 19.68
N VAL A 50 -3.07 -13.05 18.77
CA VAL A 50 -2.45 -13.42 17.48
C VAL A 50 -2.70 -12.33 16.43
N LEU A 51 -3.89 -11.73 16.42
CA LEU A 51 -4.19 -10.58 15.55
C LEU A 51 -3.34 -9.36 15.92
N GLU A 52 -3.19 -9.08 17.21
CA GLU A 52 -2.30 -8.02 17.73
C GLU A 52 -0.85 -8.23 17.23
N GLN A 53 -0.32 -9.46 17.26
CA GLN A 53 1.01 -9.77 16.71
C GLN A 53 1.14 -9.51 15.21
N TYR A 54 0.09 -9.70 14.41
CA TYR A 54 0.11 -9.36 12.98
C TYR A 54 -0.02 -7.85 12.73
N ILE A 55 -0.86 -7.15 13.50
CA ILE A 55 -1.05 -5.70 13.40
C ILE A 55 0.22 -4.97 13.83
N ASP A 56 0.76 -5.31 15.00
CA ASP A 56 1.99 -4.73 15.57
C ASP A 56 3.20 -5.00 14.66
N GLY A 57 3.26 -6.18 14.02
CA GLY A 57 4.29 -6.52 13.03
C GLY A 57 4.27 -5.57 11.82
N ILE A 58 3.09 -5.35 11.22
CA ILE A 58 2.92 -4.40 10.12
C ILE A 58 3.28 -2.96 10.57
N VAL A 59 2.83 -2.55 11.75
CA VAL A 59 3.12 -1.21 12.30
C VAL A 59 4.63 -1.03 12.50
N ALA A 60 5.32 -1.97 13.15
CA ALA A 60 6.76 -1.93 13.38
C ALA A 60 7.57 -1.97 12.06
N ALA A 61 7.10 -2.71 11.05
CA ALA A 61 7.68 -2.70 9.72
C ALA A 61 7.57 -1.32 9.07
N CYS A 62 6.40 -0.67 9.17
CA CYS A 62 6.17 0.66 8.65
C CYS A 62 6.93 1.76 9.41
N GLU A 63 7.05 1.65 10.75
CA GLU A 63 7.92 2.50 11.59
C GLU A 63 9.39 2.39 11.15
N SER A 64 9.89 1.16 11.01
CA SER A 64 11.28 0.90 10.59
C SER A 64 11.55 1.43 9.17
N ALA A 65 10.62 1.21 8.23
CA ALA A 65 10.67 1.76 6.89
C ALA A 65 10.55 3.30 6.87
N ALA A 66 9.90 3.90 7.88
CA ALA A 66 9.83 5.35 8.08
C ALA A 66 11.10 5.94 8.71
N GLY A 67 11.86 5.15 9.45
CA GLY A 67 12.96 5.60 10.29
C GLY A 67 12.48 6.26 11.59
N ALA A 68 11.40 5.74 12.16
CA ALA A 68 10.78 6.18 13.42
C ALA A 68 10.96 5.11 14.51
N ASP A 69 11.10 5.54 15.77
CA ASP A 69 11.23 4.65 16.93
C ASP A 69 9.86 4.32 17.59
N SER A 70 8.74 4.80 17.02
CA SER A 70 7.36 4.52 17.49
C SER A 70 6.26 4.98 16.53
N ALA A 71 5.04 4.45 16.68
CA ALA A 71 3.87 4.80 15.88
C ALA A 71 3.52 6.30 15.94
N GLN A 72 3.72 6.96 17.08
CA GLN A 72 3.52 8.41 17.21
C GLN A 72 4.56 9.19 16.37
N GLU A 73 5.83 8.75 16.36
CA GLU A 73 6.85 9.39 15.52
C GLU A 73 6.65 9.07 14.02
N TRP A 74 6.15 7.89 13.67
CA TRP A 74 5.75 7.56 12.30
C TRP A 74 4.56 8.41 11.81
N LEU A 75 3.56 8.61 12.68
CA LEU A 75 2.39 9.47 12.46
C LEU A 75 2.79 10.94 12.29
N ASP A 76 3.55 11.48 13.23
CA ASP A 76 4.08 12.85 13.20
C ASP A 76 5.08 13.07 12.05
N GLY A 77 5.84 12.03 11.70
CA GLY A 77 6.87 12.01 10.66
C GLY A 77 6.31 11.76 9.27
N ARG A 78 6.35 10.50 8.83
CA ARG A 78 6.05 10.14 7.43
C ARG A 78 4.58 10.36 7.09
N LEU A 79 3.64 9.88 7.90
CA LEU A 79 2.20 9.98 7.58
C LEU A 79 1.76 11.45 7.50
N SER A 80 2.21 12.32 8.41
CA SER A 80 1.99 13.77 8.32
C SER A 80 2.61 14.41 7.05
N SER A 81 3.75 13.90 6.56
CA SER A 81 4.34 14.39 5.30
C SER A 81 3.65 13.86 4.03
N GLU A 82 2.87 12.78 4.17
CA GLU A 82 2.14 12.07 3.12
C GLU A 82 0.62 12.28 3.17
N ALA A 83 0.15 13.14 4.05
CA ALA A 83 -1.24 13.59 4.13
C ALA A 83 -1.72 14.19 2.81
N GLY A 84 -2.90 13.78 2.35
CA GLY A 84 -3.48 14.14 1.06
C GLY A 84 -2.89 13.36 -0.13
N LYS A 85 -2.22 12.22 0.11
CA LYS A 85 -1.53 11.44 -0.93
C LYS A 85 -1.70 9.92 -0.71
N SER A 86 -1.17 9.42 0.40
CA SER A 86 -0.96 7.98 0.65
C SER A 86 -1.21 7.56 2.10
N ALA A 87 -1.28 8.49 3.05
CA ALA A 87 -1.29 8.20 4.48
C ALA A 87 -2.67 7.79 5.04
N GLU A 88 -3.77 8.11 4.34
CA GLU A 88 -5.12 8.13 4.91
C GLU A 88 -5.58 6.79 5.50
N TRP A 89 -5.29 5.69 4.82
CA TRP A 89 -5.68 4.35 5.26
C TRP A 89 -4.89 3.91 6.49
N TYR A 90 -3.58 4.21 6.56
CA TYR A 90 -2.76 3.93 7.74
C TYR A 90 -3.27 4.73 8.95
N VAL A 91 -3.56 6.02 8.77
CA VAL A 91 -4.08 6.86 9.86
C VAL A 91 -5.46 6.40 10.33
N LEU A 92 -6.35 5.98 9.43
CA LEU A 92 -7.66 5.44 9.82
C LEU A 92 -7.52 4.13 10.60
N ALA A 93 -6.68 3.20 10.14
CA ALA A 93 -6.43 1.95 10.86
C ALA A 93 -5.82 2.21 12.25
N LEU A 94 -4.80 3.08 12.34
CA LEU A 94 -4.21 3.51 13.62
C LEU A 94 -5.25 4.14 14.55
N ALA A 95 -6.12 5.04 14.04
CA ALA A 95 -7.19 5.66 14.84
C ALA A 95 -8.27 4.67 15.32
N GLN A 96 -8.33 3.46 14.75
CA GLN A 96 -9.28 2.39 15.15
C GLN A 96 -8.66 1.27 15.99
N TYR A 97 -7.32 1.22 16.08
CA TYR A 97 -6.53 0.29 16.88
C TYR A 97 -5.93 0.99 18.11
N GLU A 98 -5.11 2.01 17.86
CA GLU A 98 -4.27 2.73 18.81
C GLU A 98 -4.95 3.99 19.36
N GLY A 99 -5.87 3.78 20.31
CA GLY A 99 -6.62 4.84 21.00
C GLY A 99 -5.79 5.77 21.89
N SER A 100 -4.46 5.72 21.82
CA SER A 100 -3.52 6.54 22.60
C SER A 100 -2.78 7.61 21.78
N LEU A 101 -2.85 7.54 20.44
CA LEU A 101 -2.14 8.43 19.52
C LEU A 101 -2.73 9.85 19.46
N ALA A 102 -1.86 10.85 19.30
CA ALA A 102 -2.21 12.25 19.09
C ALA A 102 -2.14 12.59 17.59
N PHE A 103 -3.30 12.84 16.99
CA PHE A 103 -3.44 13.05 15.54
C PHE A 103 -3.33 14.52 15.09
N ASP A 104 -3.20 15.48 16.02
CA ASP A 104 -3.24 16.93 15.77
C ASP A 104 -2.30 17.38 14.63
N ARG A 105 -1.09 16.80 14.55
CA ARG A 105 -0.09 17.15 13.54
C ARG A 105 -0.44 16.60 12.16
N TYR A 106 -0.92 15.37 12.08
CA TYR A 106 -1.42 14.80 10.82
C TYR A 106 -2.65 15.56 10.33
N VAL A 107 -3.61 15.83 11.22
CA VAL A 107 -4.83 16.59 10.90
C VAL A 107 -4.48 18.00 10.44
N SER A 108 -3.54 18.66 11.11
CA SER A 108 -3.01 19.96 10.66
C SER A 108 -2.44 19.86 9.25
N ALA A 109 -1.62 18.86 8.95
CA ALA A 109 -1.00 18.67 7.64
C ALA A 109 -2.02 18.32 6.53
N LEU A 110 -3.04 17.51 6.83
CA LEU A 110 -4.13 17.18 5.92
C LEU A 110 -4.96 18.43 5.59
N LEU A 111 -5.36 19.21 6.59
CA LEU A 111 -6.07 20.48 6.37
C LEU A 111 -5.20 21.48 5.60
N ASP A 112 -3.90 21.51 5.85
CA ASP A 112 -2.93 22.33 5.10
C ASP A 112 -2.81 21.93 3.63
N TYR A 113 -2.89 20.64 3.32
CA TYR A 113 -2.96 20.10 1.95
C TYR A 113 -4.30 20.47 1.28
N LEU A 114 -5.42 20.25 1.96
CA LEU A 114 -6.76 20.48 1.44
C LEU A 114 -7.02 21.97 1.14
N ALA A 115 -6.45 22.88 1.94
CA ALA A 115 -6.46 24.31 1.67
C ALA A 115 -5.67 24.73 0.41
N ARG A 116 -4.93 23.81 -0.22
CA ARG A 116 -4.09 24.03 -1.41
C ARG A 116 -4.45 23.14 -2.62
N SER A 117 -5.34 22.17 -2.46
CA SER A 117 -5.64 21.16 -3.48
C SER A 117 -7.14 20.83 -3.54
N ASP A 118 -7.78 21.11 -4.68
CA ASP A 118 -9.19 20.77 -4.96
C ASP A 118 -9.35 19.72 -6.08
N ALA A 119 -8.24 19.20 -6.62
CA ALA A 119 -8.21 18.30 -7.79
C ALA A 119 -8.60 16.83 -7.49
N ALA A 120 -9.01 16.52 -6.26
CA ALA A 120 -9.40 15.17 -5.85
C ALA A 120 -10.81 14.78 -6.35
N THR A 121 -11.01 13.48 -6.61
CA THR A 121 -12.34 12.90 -6.91
C THR A 121 -13.25 12.95 -5.69
N ALA A 122 -14.57 12.85 -5.90
CA ALA A 122 -15.59 12.87 -4.85
C ALA A 122 -15.32 11.83 -3.75
N ALA A 123 -15.10 10.58 -4.14
CA ALA A 123 -14.74 9.48 -3.23
C ALA A 123 -13.45 9.78 -2.44
N THR A 124 -12.41 10.35 -3.07
CA THR A 124 -11.16 10.70 -2.39
C THR A 124 -11.35 11.86 -1.41
N LYS A 125 -12.15 12.89 -1.75
CA LYS A 125 -12.54 13.96 -0.82
C LYS A 125 -13.30 13.40 0.38
N GLN A 126 -14.23 12.48 0.14
CA GLN A 126 -14.99 11.81 1.20
C GLN A 126 -14.10 10.92 2.07
N ARG A 127 -13.08 10.24 1.50
CA ARG A 127 -12.05 9.52 2.27
C ARG A 127 -11.26 10.47 3.18
N TYR A 128 -10.85 11.65 2.70
CA TYR A 128 -10.19 12.65 3.55
C TYR A 128 -11.09 13.13 4.70
N ALA A 129 -12.38 13.40 4.40
CA ALA A 129 -13.37 13.71 5.43
C ALA A 129 -13.56 12.57 6.44
N LEU A 130 -13.59 11.31 5.98
CA LEU A 130 -13.74 10.13 6.83
C LEU A 130 -12.52 9.92 7.74
N THR A 131 -11.30 10.21 7.25
CA THR A 131 -10.08 10.20 8.08
C THR A 131 -10.11 11.33 9.13
N LEU A 132 -10.58 12.53 8.78
CA LEU A 132 -10.78 13.60 9.77
C LEU A 132 -11.76 13.15 10.87
N MET A 133 -12.88 12.52 10.51
CA MET A 133 -13.83 11.96 11.47
C MET A 133 -13.22 10.84 12.35
N ALA A 134 -12.44 9.92 11.76
CA ALA A 134 -11.76 8.85 12.49
C ALA A 134 -10.79 9.38 13.55
N THR A 135 -10.09 10.48 13.23
CA THR A 135 -9.19 11.20 14.15
C THR A 135 -9.91 12.18 15.09
N GLY A 136 -11.23 12.08 15.24
CA GLY A 136 -12.04 12.87 16.18
C GLY A 136 -12.42 14.28 15.71
N HIS A 137 -12.05 14.68 14.48
CA HIS A 137 -12.25 16.03 13.94
C HIS A 137 -13.49 16.13 13.03
N SER A 138 -14.60 15.53 13.44
CA SER A 138 -15.85 15.46 12.67
C SER A 138 -16.57 16.80 12.49
N ASP A 139 -16.18 17.84 13.25
CA ASP A 139 -16.69 19.21 13.14
C ASP A 139 -15.91 20.08 12.13
N ALA A 140 -14.82 19.55 11.56
CA ALA A 140 -14.02 20.26 10.57
C ALA A 140 -14.89 20.69 9.36
N PRO A 141 -14.87 21.97 8.93
CA PRO A 141 -15.74 22.47 7.87
C PRO A 141 -15.67 21.68 6.55
N TYR A 142 -14.51 21.08 6.27
CA TYR A 142 -14.28 20.22 5.11
C TYR A 142 -15.18 18.97 5.10
N VAL A 143 -15.45 18.37 6.27
CA VAL A 143 -16.36 17.22 6.41
C VAL A 143 -17.78 17.63 6.02
N GLN A 144 -18.26 18.74 6.57
CA GLN A 144 -19.60 19.26 6.30
C GLN A 144 -19.77 19.72 4.83
N GLU A 145 -18.76 20.35 4.23
CA GLU A 145 -18.81 20.73 2.81
C GLU A 145 -18.80 19.50 1.89
N THR A 146 -17.91 18.55 2.14
CA THR A 146 -17.78 17.31 1.34
C THR A 146 -19.05 16.47 1.41
N THR A 147 -19.66 16.34 2.59
CA THR A 147 -20.92 15.59 2.77
C THR A 147 -22.09 16.23 2.00
N GLU A 148 -22.13 17.56 1.90
CA GLU A 148 -23.18 18.28 1.16
C GLU A 148 -22.95 18.30 -0.36
N ARG A 149 -21.69 18.18 -0.81
CA ARG A 149 -21.30 18.45 -2.22
C ARG A 149 -20.77 17.25 -3.02
N SER A 150 -20.48 16.11 -2.39
CA SER A 150 -19.79 14.99 -3.07
C SER A 150 -20.56 13.67 -3.08
N ILE A 151 -21.67 13.53 -2.35
CA ILE A 151 -22.47 12.30 -2.38
C ILE A 151 -23.09 12.13 -3.77
N GLY A 152 -22.82 10.99 -4.40
CA GLY A 152 -23.31 10.61 -5.73
C GLY A 152 -22.55 11.17 -6.93
N GLU A 153 -21.64 12.12 -6.72
CA GLU A 153 -20.75 12.61 -7.77
C GLU A 153 -19.76 11.52 -8.20
N GLN A 154 -19.57 11.34 -9.51
CA GLN A 154 -18.60 10.39 -10.09
C GLN A 154 -18.86 8.88 -9.82
N GLY A 155 -20.07 8.49 -9.40
CA GLY A 155 -20.54 7.08 -9.39
C GLY A 155 -20.56 6.40 -8.02
N ILE A 156 -20.76 5.06 -8.01
CA ILE A 156 -21.11 4.29 -6.80
C ILE A 156 -20.20 4.54 -5.59
N MET A 157 -18.90 4.70 -5.78
CA MET A 157 -17.96 4.89 -4.66
C MET A 157 -18.26 6.14 -3.83
N SER A 158 -18.84 7.20 -4.40
CA SER A 158 -19.19 8.39 -3.62
C SER A 158 -20.54 8.28 -2.90
N TRP A 159 -21.40 7.34 -3.30
CA TRP A 159 -22.53 6.91 -2.48
C TRP A 159 -22.04 6.04 -1.31
N VAL A 160 -21.09 5.14 -1.54
CA VAL A 160 -20.45 4.29 -0.51
C VAL A 160 -19.73 5.13 0.54
N PHE A 161 -18.75 5.95 0.15
CA PHE A 161 -18.06 6.85 1.09
C PHE A 161 -18.99 7.94 1.66
N GLY A 162 -19.99 8.38 0.89
CA GLY A 162 -21.05 9.27 1.38
C GLY A 162 -21.83 8.67 2.54
N LEU A 163 -22.25 7.40 2.42
CA LEU A 163 -22.93 6.69 3.48
C LEU A 163 -22.01 6.48 4.69
N HIS A 164 -20.73 6.19 4.51
CA HIS A 164 -19.78 6.12 5.64
C HIS A 164 -19.69 7.45 6.42
N LEU A 165 -19.64 8.61 5.74
CA LEU A 165 -19.66 9.91 6.43
C LEU A 165 -20.96 10.09 7.24
N MET A 166 -22.11 9.80 6.65
CA MET A 166 -23.41 9.99 7.31
C MET A 166 -23.67 8.98 8.43
N ASN A 167 -23.20 7.73 8.30
CA ASN A 167 -23.21 6.72 9.37
C ASN A 167 -22.42 7.19 10.61
N ASN A 168 -21.33 7.95 10.39
CA ASN A 168 -20.54 8.58 11.46
C ASN A 168 -21.08 9.95 11.89
N GLY A 169 -22.32 10.28 11.51
CA GLY A 169 -23.04 11.46 11.99
C GLY A 169 -22.87 12.74 11.14
N ALA A 170 -22.15 12.70 10.02
CA ALA A 170 -22.09 13.87 9.13
C ALA A 170 -23.47 14.16 8.53
N GLN A 171 -23.88 15.44 8.57
CA GLN A 171 -25.23 15.86 8.16
C GLN A 171 -25.23 16.40 6.73
N SER A 172 -26.34 16.23 6.01
CA SER A 172 -26.62 16.89 4.73
C SER A 172 -28.04 17.45 4.73
N LYS A 173 -28.29 18.46 3.89
CA LYS A 173 -29.63 18.95 3.55
C LYS A 173 -30.10 18.44 2.19
N ALA A 174 -29.16 18.05 1.32
CA ALA A 174 -29.43 17.45 0.02
C ALA A 174 -29.77 15.96 0.13
N PHE A 175 -29.15 15.24 1.09
CA PHE A 175 -29.26 13.78 1.22
C PHE A 175 -29.73 13.35 2.63
N SER A 176 -30.50 12.27 2.70
CA SER A 176 -30.77 11.52 3.93
C SER A 176 -30.21 10.09 3.85
N LEU A 177 -30.05 9.44 5.02
CA LEU A 177 -29.61 8.04 5.10
C LEU A 177 -30.52 7.10 4.31
N GLU A 178 -31.83 7.36 4.30
CA GLU A 178 -32.82 6.60 3.54
C GLU A 178 -32.60 6.75 2.04
N THR A 179 -32.31 7.97 1.55
CA THR A 179 -32.06 8.20 0.12
C THR A 179 -30.76 7.58 -0.35
N VAL A 180 -29.68 7.68 0.44
CA VAL A 180 -28.36 7.12 0.09
C VAL A 180 -28.40 5.58 0.11
N VAL A 181 -29.04 4.98 1.12
CA VAL A 181 -29.24 3.52 1.17
C VAL A 181 -30.12 3.05 0.02
N ALA A 182 -31.23 3.73 -0.28
CA ALA A 182 -32.12 3.35 -1.38
C ALA A 182 -31.42 3.42 -2.75
N GLU A 183 -30.57 4.42 -2.96
CA GLU A 183 -29.81 4.56 -4.21
C GLU A 183 -28.78 3.42 -4.37
N LEU A 184 -27.99 3.12 -3.33
CA LEU A 184 -27.06 1.98 -3.33
C LEU A 184 -27.76 0.65 -3.60
N LEU A 185 -28.92 0.40 -2.97
CA LEU A 185 -29.73 -0.79 -3.25
C LEU A 185 -30.24 -0.83 -4.71
N SER A 186 -30.49 0.32 -5.34
CA SER A 186 -30.93 0.37 -6.74
C SER A 186 -29.80 0.06 -7.74
N MET A 187 -28.54 0.14 -7.31
CA MET A 187 -27.35 -0.19 -8.10
C MET A 187 -26.93 -1.66 -8.02
N GLN A 188 -27.65 -2.50 -7.27
CA GLN A 188 -27.30 -3.93 -7.16
C GLN A 188 -27.56 -4.66 -8.47
N LEU A 189 -26.60 -5.49 -8.88
CA LEU A 189 -26.60 -6.24 -10.13
C LEU A 189 -27.32 -7.59 -9.98
N ALA A 190 -27.66 -8.20 -11.12
CA ALA A 190 -28.51 -9.40 -11.17
C ALA A 190 -27.86 -10.67 -10.59
N ASP A 191 -26.54 -10.66 -10.34
CA ASP A 191 -25.79 -11.69 -9.65
C ASP A 191 -25.65 -11.44 -8.13
N GLY A 192 -26.23 -10.35 -7.61
CA GLY A 192 -26.15 -9.94 -6.21
C GLY A 192 -24.95 -9.05 -5.89
N GLY A 193 -24.02 -8.82 -6.81
CA GLY A 193 -22.89 -7.92 -6.59
C GLY A 193 -23.18 -6.44 -6.88
N TRP A 194 -22.17 -5.61 -6.67
CA TRP A 194 -22.07 -4.24 -7.16
C TRP A 194 -20.77 -4.06 -7.95
N ALA A 195 -20.70 -3.10 -8.88
CA ALA A 195 -19.51 -2.79 -9.65
C ALA A 195 -19.44 -1.30 -10.01
N LEU A 196 -18.26 -0.80 -10.40
CA LEU A 196 -18.11 0.57 -10.93
C LEU A 196 -18.90 0.78 -12.24
N ARG A 197 -19.09 -0.30 -13.01
CA ARG A 197 -19.84 -0.36 -14.27
C ARG A 197 -20.08 -1.82 -14.68
N GLY A 198 -20.97 -2.03 -15.65
CA GLY A 198 -21.23 -3.34 -16.26
C GLY A 198 -22.44 -4.04 -15.65
N GLU A 199 -22.63 -5.30 -16.00
CA GLU A 199 -23.80 -6.12 -15.63
C GLU A 199 -23.44 -7.28 -14.68
N ALA A 200 -22.16 -7.40 -14.28
CA ALA A 200 -21.66 -8.40 -13.35
C ALA A 200 -20.95 -7.72 -12.17
N GLY A 201 -21.10 -8.27 -10.97
CA GLY A 201 -20.47 -7.78 -9.76
C GLY A 201 -18.95 -7.83 -9.79
N ASP A 202 -18.36 -6.88 -9.06
CA ASP A 202 -16.94 -6.82 -8.73
C ASP A 202 -16.74 -7.16 -7.24
N VAL A 203 -15.64 -7.84 -6.89
CA VAL A 203 -15.39 -8.28 -5.51
C VAL A 203 -15.22 -7.07 -4.57
N ASP A 204 -14.40 -6.11 -4.99
CA ASP A 204 -13.96 -5.00 -4.16
C ASP A 204 -15.12 -4.02 -3.94
N VAL A 205 -15.83 -3.64 -5.01
CA VAL A 205 -17.00 -2.75 -4.92
C VAL A 205 -18.17 -3.40 -4.18
N THR A 206 -18.40 -4.71 -4.35
CA THR A 206 -19.41 -5.44 -3.57
C THR A 206 -19.09 -5.38 -2.09
N ALA A 207 -17.85 -5.71 -1.71
CA ALA A 207 -17.40 -5.70 -0.33
C ALA A 207 -17.47 -4.29 0.30
N MET A 208 -16.95 -3.26 -0.38
CA MET A 208 -17.03 -1.87 0.11
C MET A 208 -18.47 -1.37 0.23
N THR A 209 -19.38 -1.78 -0.65
CA THR A 209 -20.81 -1.43 -0.55
C THR A 209 -21.47 -2.10 0.67
N LEU A 210 -21.10 -3.36 0.97
CA LEU A 210 -21.55 -4.05 2.19
C LEU A 210 -21.05 -3.36 3.47
N GLN A 211 -19.78 -2.92 3.51
CA GLN A 211 -19.22 -2.18 4.66
C GLN A 211 -20.01 -0.91 4.98
N ALA A 212 -20.49 -0.18 3.96
CA ALA A 212 -21.30 1.02 4.12
C ALA A 212 -22.76 0.72 4.53
N LEU A 213 -23.33 -0.38 4.01
CA LEU A 213 -24.69 -0.83 4.30
C LEU A 213 -24.83 -1.55 5.65
N ALA A 214 -23.74 -2.06 6.22
CA ALA A 214 -23.73 -2.92 7.42
C ALA A 214 -24.56 -2.40 8.61
N PRO A 215 -24.54 -1.09 8.98
CA PRO A 215 -25.35 -0.57 10.10
C PRO A 215 -26.87 -0.73 9.93
N TYR A 216 -27.35 -1.07 8.73
CA TYR A 216 -28.77 -1.25 8.42
C TYR A 216 -29.18 -2.72 8.25
N TYR A 217 -28.22 -3.66 8.22
CA TYR A 217 -28.46 -5.08 7.97
C TYR A 217 -29.41 -5.71 9.00
N ALA A 218 -29.31 -5.32 10.27
CA ALA A 218 -30.18 -5.82 11.33
C ALA A 218 -31.65 -5.38 11.16
N ASP A 219 -31.88 -4.13 10.76
CA ASP A 219 -33.19 -3.45 10.91
C ASP A 219 -33.94 -3.21 9.58
N LYS A 220 -33.25 -3.08 8.44
CA LYS A 220 -33.87 -2.78 7.14
C LYS A 220 -33.89 -4.05 6.28
N GLN A 221 -35.06 -4.69 6.15
CA GLN A 221 -35.19 -5.98 5.44
C GLN A 221 -34.62 -5.93 4.01
N ALA A 222 -34.89 -4.87 3.23
CA ALA A 222 -34.33 -4.73 1.88
C ALA A 222 -32.79 -4.61 1.85
N VAL A 223 -32.16 -4.13 2.92
CA VAL A 223 -30.69 -4.17 3.05
C VAL A 223 -30.22 -5.57 3.40
N ARG A 224 -30.96 -6.30 4.25
CA ARG A 224 -30.67 -7.71 4.56
C ARG A 224 -30.75 -8.59 3.31
N ASP A 225 -31.84 -8.48 2.55
CA ASP A 225 -32.08 -9.25 1.33
C ASP A 225 -30.96 -9.02 0.29
N ALA A 226 -30.56 -7.75 0.10
CA ALA A 226 -29.46 -7.37 -0.78
C ALA A 226 -28.11 -7.87 -0.25
N ALA A 227 -27.86 -7.75 1.06
CA ALA A 227 -26.62 -8.20 1.68
C ALA A 227 -26.46 -9.73 1.61
N ASP A 228 -27.51 -10.51 1.88
CA ASP A 228 -27.48 -11.97 1.78
C ASP A 228 -27.18 -12.44 0.34
N ALA A 229 -27.70 -11.74 -0.68
CA ALA A 229 -27.35 -11.98 -2.08
C ALA A 229 -25.86 -11.68 -2.37
N ALA A 230 -25.35 -10.53 -1.91
CA ALA A 230 -23.95 -10.14 -2.07
C ALA A 230 -22.98 -11.04 -1.30
N ILE A 231 -23.34 -11.50 -0.10
CA ILE A 231 -22.58 -12.48 0.67
C ILE A 231 -22.52 -13.83 -0.06
N THR A 232 -23.61 -14.21 -0.75
CA THR A 232 -23.62 -15.40 -1.61
C THR A 232 -22.68 -15.21 -2.82
N PHE A 233 -22.76 -14.07 -3.50
CA PHE A 233 -21.83 -13.71 -4.59
C PHE A 233 -20.36 -13.77 -4.14
N LEU A 234 -20.01 -13.17 -3.00
CA LEU A 234 -18.63 -13.21 -2.48
C LEU A 234 -18.20 -14.62 -2.07
N SER A 235 -19.09 -15.41 -1.46
CA SER A 235 -18.83 -16.83 -1.18
C SER A 235 -18.55 -17.63 -2.46
N ASP A 236 -19.28 -17.39 -3.54
CA ASP A 236 -19.10 -18.12 -4.80
C ASP A 236 -17.88 -17.65 -5.60
N LYS A 237 -17.32 -16.47 -5.28
CA LYS A 237 -16.09 -15.91 -5.88
C LYS A 237 -14.80 -16.30 -5.15
N GLN A 238 -14.86 -16.65 -3.87
CA GLN A 238 -13.69 -17.00 -3.07
C GLN A 238 -13.02 -18.29 -3.58
N LEU A 239 -11.71 -18.24 -3.77
CA LEU A 239 -10.87 -19.30 -4.31
C LEU A 239 -10.56 -20.39 -3.28
N VAL A 240 -10.07 -21.54 -3.76
CA VAL A 240 -9.65 -22.68 -2.91
C VAL A 240 -8.51 -22.31 -1.94
N SER A 241 -7.71 -21.28 -2.25
CA SER A 241 -6.69 -20.71 -1.37
C SER A 241 -7.25 -19.99 -0.13
N GLY A 242 -8.57 -19.74 -0.07
CA GLY A 242 -9.21 -18.86 0.92
C GLY A 242 -9.27 -17.39 0.46
N ASP A 243 -8.63 -17.07 -0.65
CA ASP A 243 -8.36 -15.72 -1.15
C ASP A 243 -9.22 -15.37 -2.40
N PHE A 244 -9.03 -14.21 -3.03
CA PHE A 244 -9.86 -13.71 -4.13
C PHE A 244 -9.06 -13.31 -5.38
N GLU A 245 -9.74 -13.27 -6.53
CA GLU A 245 -9.23 -12.68 -7.77
C GLU A 245 -10.06 -11.45 -8.20
N SER A 246 -9.36 -10.43 -8.70
CA SER A 246 -9.96 -9.25 -9.34
C SER A 246 -9.29 -9.04 -10.70
N PHE A 247 -10.08 -8.84 -11.76
CA PHE A 247 -9.64 -8.77 -13.17
C PHE A 247 -8.72 -9.91 -13.64
N GLY A 248 -8.79 -11.09 -13.01
CA GLY A 248 -7.94 -12.26 -13.32
C GLY A 248 -6.58 -12.27 -12.60
N THR A 249 -6.36 -11.36 -11.65
CA THR A 249 -5.20 -11.31 -10.77
C THR A 249 -5.60 -11.68 -9.34
N GLN A 250 -5.03 -12.77 -8.82
CA GLN A 250 -5.22 -13.18 -7.43
C GLN A 250 -4.42 -12.25 -6.49
N ASN A 251 -5.10 -11.57 -5.56
CA ASN A 251 -4.51 -10.48 -4.78
C ASN A 251 -5.11 -10.35 -3.36
N VAL A 252 -4.28 -9.93 -2.41
CA VAL A 252 -4.66 -9.80 -0.99
C VAL A 252 -5.59 -8.62 -0.72
N GLU A 253 -5.52 -7.55 -1.52
CA GLU A 253 -6.39 -6.39 -1.38
C GLU A 253 -7.89 -6.76 -1.49
N SER A 254 -8.26 -7.64 -2.43
CA SER A 254 -9.63 -8.12 -2.59
C SER A 254 -10.12 -8.95 -1.38
N ALA A 255 -9.30 -9.87 -0.87
CA ALA A 255 -9.65 -10.61 0.35
C ALA A 255 -9.74 -9.71 1.58
N ALA A 256 -8.87 -8.70 1.70
CA ALA A 256 -8.93 -7.72 2.77
C ALA A 256 -10.27 -6.96 2.77
N GLN A 257 -10.76 -6.51 1.61
CA GLN A 257 -12.07 -5.85 1.52
C GLN A 257 -13.23 -6.76 1.94
N VAL A 258 -13.22 -8.03 1.52
CA VAL A 258 -14.26 -9.00 1.93
C VAL A 258 -14.21 -9.27 3.44
N LEU A 259 -13.02 -9.41 4.03
CA LEU A 259 -12.87 -9.61 5.47
C LEU A 259 -13.43 -8.41 6.27
N ILE A 260 -13.18 -7.16 5.84
CA ILE A 260 -13.78 -5.96 6.45
C ILE A 260 -15.31 -5.95 6.27
N ALA A 261 -15.84 -6.45 5.14
CA ALA A 261 -17.28 -6.52 4.88
C ALA A 261 -18.01 -7.55 5.76
N LEU A 262 -17.43 -8.74 5.93
CA LEU A 262 -17.99 -9.81 6.77
C LEU A 262 -18.01 -9.40 8.24
N THR A 263 -16.87 -8.93 8.75
CA THR A 263 -16.75 -8.44 10.13
C THR A 263 -17.68 -7.26 10.41
N ALA A 264 -17.86 -6.34 9.45
CA ALA A 264 -18.81 -5.23 9.58
C ALA A 264 -20.28 -5.67 9.69
N ILE A 265 -20.69 -6.71 8.96
CA ILE A 265 -22.06 -7.27 9.00
C ILE A 265 -22.26 -8.24 10.19
N GLY A 266 -21.19 -8.59 10.89
CA GLY A 266 -21.21 -9.43 12.07
C GLY A 266 -20.93 -10.92 11.80
N ILE A 267 -20.45 -11.26 10.60
CA ILE A 267 -20.10 -12.61 10.18
C ILE A 267 -18.63 -12.89 10.53
N ASP A 268 -18.40 -14.01 11.21
CA ASP A 268 -17.09 -14.54 11.55
C ASP A 268 -16.37 -15.07 10.28
N PRO A 269 -15.27 -14.44 9.83
CA PRO A 269 -14.55 -14.84 8.61
C PRO A 269 -13.60 -16.03 8.84
N LEU A 270 -13.43 -16.49 10.08
CA LEU A 270 -12.58 -17.62 10.48
C LEU A 270 -13.37 -18.93 10.59
N HIS A 271 -14.69 -18.85 10.87
CA HIS A 271 -15.53 -20.03 11.13
C HIS A 271 -16.83 -20.12 10.30
N ASP A 272 -17.28 -19.07 9.59
CA ASP A 272 -18.47 -19.20 8.74
C ASP A 272 -18.19 -20.12 7.55
N SER A 273 -18.86 -21.28 7.54
CA SER A 273 -18.69 -22.34 6.54
C SER A 273 -18.87 -21.93 5.08
N ARG A 274 -19.51 -20.78 4.79
CA ARG A 274 -19.55 -20.21 3.43
C ARG A 274 -18.16 -19.77 2.96
N PHE A 275 -17.34 -19.32 3.89
CA PHE A 275 -16.04 -18.68 3.63
C PHE A 275 -14.81 -19.56 3.95
N ILE A 276 -15.04 -20.85 4.27
CA ILE A 276 -13.98 -21.84 4.47
C ILE A 276 -13.86 -22.74 3.23
N LYS A 277 -12.82 -22.54 2.41
CA LYS A 277 -12.62 -23.29 1.16
C LYS A 277 -11.54 -24.37 1.35
N GLN A 278 -11.97 -25.63 1.31
CA GLN A 278 -11.12 -26.82 1.55
C GLN A 278 -10.33 -26.82 2.88
N GLY A 279 -10.73 -25.99 3.85
CA GLY A 279 -10.06 -25.83 5.14
C GLY A 279 -9.33 -24.49 5.32
N ASN A 280 -9.20 -23.68 4.27
CA ASN A 280 -8.60 -22.33 4.33
C ASN A 280 -9.69 -21.28 4.58
N SER A 281 -9.50 -20.41 5.56
CA SER A 281 -10.28 -19.19 5.79
C SER A 281 -9.79 -18.00 4.94
N LEU A 282 -10.45 -16.83 5.03
CA LEU A 282 -9.91 -15.61 4.43
C LEU A 282 -8.54 -15.23 5.03
N LEU A 283 -8.35 -15.44 6.33
CA LEU A 283 -7.09 -15.08 6.99
C LEU A 283 -5.94 -16.00 6.51
N ASP A 284 -6.20 -17.30 6.32
CA ASP A 284 -5.23 -18.21 5.70
C ASP A 284 -4.92 -17.80 4.25
N GLY A 285 -5.94 -17.34 3.51
CA GLY A 285 -5.81 -16.74 2.18
C GLY A 285 -4.83 -15.55 2.18
N MET A 286 -5.10 -14.57 3.03
CA MET A 286 -4.32 -13.33 3.11
C MET A 286 -2.90 -13.53 3.64
N LEU A 287 -2.69 -14.43 4.61
CA LEU A 287 -1.37 -14.68 5.19
C LEU A 287 -0.37 -15.32 4.21
N GLN A 288 -0.83 -15.89 3.09
CA GLN A 288 0.05 -16.34 1.99
C GLN A 288 0.83 -15.19 1.30
N TYR A 289 0.41 -13.93 1.52
CA TYR A 289 1.03 -12.73 0.95
C TYR A 289 1.98 -12.00 1.92
N ARG A 290 2.10 -12.46 3.16
CA ARG A 290 2.99 -11.88 4.19
C ARG A 290 4.45 -12.18 3.87
N LEU A 291 5.29 -11.15 3.90
CA LEU A 291 6.73 -11.24 3.70
C LEU A 291 7.48 -11.39 5.03
N ALA A 292 8.78 -11.67 4.95
CA ALA A 292 9.64 -11.91 6.12
C ALA A 292 9.95 -10.65 6.96
N ASP A 293 9.46 -9.49 6.54
CA ASP A 293 9.53 -8.20 7.21
C ASP A 293 8.14 -7.68 7.63
N ASP A 294 7.14 -8.56 7.70
CA ASP A 294 5.74 -8.27 8.03
C ASP A 294 4.98 -7.33 7.08
N THR A 295 5.60 -6.87 6.00
CA THR A 295 4.89 -6.25 4.88
C THR A 295 4.19 -7.30 4.02
N PHE A 296 3.29 -6.88 3.12
CA PHE A 296 2.52 -7.77 2.25
C PHE A 296 2.80 -7.46 0.77
N CYS A 297 2.98 -8.50 -0.06
CA CYS A 297 3.05 -8.37 -1.51
C CYS A 297 1.65 -8.27 -2.13
N HIS A 298 1.51 -7.67 -3.33
CA HIS A 298 0.23 -7.59 -4.05
C HIS A 298 -0.15 -8.93 -4.70
N THR A 299 0.83 -9.59 -5.33
CA THR A 299 0.71 -10.94 -5.91
C THR A 299 1.66 -11.90 -5.20
N MET A 300 1.23 -13.14 -4.95
CA MET A 300 1.98 -14.10 -4.14
C MET A 300 3.40 -14.34 -4.68
N GLY A 301 4.41 -14.03 -3.88
CA GLY A 301 5.83 -14.12 -4.24
C GLY A 301 6.43 -12.86 -4.89
N GLY A 302 5.68 -11.75 -4.95
CA GLY A 302 6.18 -10.43 -5.34
C GLY A 302 6.94 -9.69 -4.21
N GLU A 303 7.37 -8.47 -4.50
CA GLU A 303 7.94 -7.54 -3.51
C GLU A 303 6.83 -6.85 -2.69
N GLY A 304 7.21 -6.22 -1.57
CA GLY A 304 6.27 -5.55 -0.66
C GLY A 304 5.52 -4.39 -1.32
N SER A 305 4.18 -4.40 -1.20
CA SER A 305 3.28 -3.38 -1.72
C SER A 305 2.71 -2.56 -0.56
N SER A 306 2.83 -1.23 -0.64
CA SER A 306 2.29 -0.31 0.37
C SER A 306 0.76 -0.34 0.45
N ILE A 307 0.08 -0.70 -0.65
CA ILE A 307 -1.38 -0.85 -0.71
C ILE A 307 -1.81 -2.21 -0.15
N ALA A 308 -1.16 -3.30 -0.54
CA ALA A 308 -1.41 -4.63 0.02
C ALA A 308 -1.24 -4.63 1.55
N THR A 309 -0.16 -4.00 2.02
CA THR A 309 0.16 -3.86 3.45
C THR A 309 -0.90 -3.04 4.18
N VAL A 310 -1.35 -1.89 3.64
CA VAL A 310 -2.36 -1.06 4.35
C VAL A 310 -3.76 -1.65 4.31
N GLN A 311 -4.16 -2.32 3.22
CA GLN A 311 -5.46 -2.97 3.17
C GLN A 311 -5.51 -4.18 4.10
N THR A 312 -4.42 -4.95 4.17
CA THR A 312 -4.27 -6.04 5.15
C THR A 312 -4.29 -5.51 6.60
N LEU A 313 -3.62 -4.39 6.88
CA LEU A 313 -3.70 -3.72 8.20
C LEU A 313 -5.15 -3.34 8.55
N CYS A 314 -5.87 -2.69 7.64
CA CYS A 314 -7.29 -2.36 7.82
C CYS A 314 -8.14 -3.60 8.13
N ALA A 315 -7.93 -4.70 7.41
CA ALA A 315 -8.65 -5.95 7.61
C ALA A 315 -8.33 -6.63 8.93
N LEU A 316 -7.06 -6.72 9.32
CA LEU A 316 -6.65 -7.27 10.61
C LEU A 316 -7.21 -6.45 11.78
N VAL A 317 -7.20 -5.11 11.69
CA VAL A 317 -7.84 -4.23 12.67
C VAL A 317 -9.36 -4.43 12.69
N ALA A 318 -10.02 -4.62 11.54
CA ALA A 318 -11.46 -4.91 11.49
C ALA A 318 -11.82 -6.23 12.20
N LEU A 319 -11.02 -7.30 12.01
CA LEU A 319 -11.20 -8.57 12.70
C LEU A 319 -10.87 -8.50 14.19
N TRP A 320 -9.79 -7.82 14.59
CA TRP A 320 -9.49 -7.56 16.00
C TRP A 320 -10.61 -6.77 16.70
N ARG A 321 -11.23 -5.79 16.01
CA ARG A 321 -12.42 -5.09 16.51
C ARG A 321 -13.64 -6.01 16.63
N TYR A 322 -13.84 -6.94 15.69
CA TYR A 322 -14.91 -7.94 15.73
C TYR A 322 -14.75 -8.90 16.92
N GLU A 323 -13.58 -9.50 17.10
CA GLU A 323 -13.27 -10.39 18.25
C GLU A 323 -13.47 -9.67 19.60
N LEU A 324 -13.13 -8.37 19.67
CA LEU A 324 -13.35 -7.52 20.84
C LEU A 324 -14.77 -6.94 20.96
N GLN A 325 -15.71 -7.34 20.09
CA GLN A 325 -17.11 -6.88 20.06
C GLN A 325 -17.26 -5.34 19.99
N ARG A 326 -16.31 -4.67 19.32
CA ARG A 326 -16.35 -3.23 19.02
C ARG A 326 -17.13 -2.95 17.75
N SER A 327 -17.37 -1.67 17.45
CA SER A 327 -18.00 -1.25 16.20
C SER A 327 -17.11 -1.58 14.97
N PRO A 328 -17.71 -1.76 13.77
CA PRO A 328 -16.97 -1.97 12.52
C PRO A 328 -15.92 -0.89 12.23
N LEU A 329 -14.88 -1.22 11.45
CA LEU A 329 -13.75 -0.33 11.11
C LEU A 329 -14.15 1.07 10.63
N PHE A 330 -15.25 1.19 9.87
CA PHE A 330 -15.76 2.45 9.33
C PHE A 330 -17.00 2.99 10.06
N VAL A 331 -17.22 2.56 11.31
CA VAL A 331 -18.24 3.08 12.23
C VAL A 331 -17.53 3.42 13.54
N PHE A 332 -17.16 4.68 13.73
CA PHE A 332 -16.28 5.08 14.82
C PHE A 332 -17.02 5.13 16.16
N ASP A 333 -16.41 4.57 17.21
CA ASP A 333 -16.93 4.66 18.57
C ASP A 333 -17.11 6.14 18.96
N PRO A 334 -18.24 6.55 19.55
CA PRO A 334 -18.41 7.91 20.07
C PRO A 334 -17.30 8.21 21.09
N ALA A 335 -16.52 9.27 20.83
CA ALA A 335 -15.30 9.61 21.58
C ALA A 335 -15.49 9.42 23.10
N ALA A 336 -14.79 8.42 23.65
CA ALA A 336 -15.17 7.82 24.92
C ALA A 336 -15.06 8.81 26.08
N VAL A 337 -16.23 9.32 26.55
CA VAL A 337 -16.33 10.09 27.79
C VAL A 337 -15.86 9.17 28.92
N PRO A 338 -14.73 9.46 29.62
CA PRO A 338 -14.10 8.47 30.49
C PRO A 338 -14.99 8.10 31.69
N THR A 339 -15.59 6.91 31.63
CA THR A 339 -16.37 6.33 32.73
C THR A 339 -15.44 5.88 33.85
N LEU A 340 -15.16 6.78 34.78
CA LEU A 340 -14.36 6.51 35.98
C LEU A 340 -14.96 5.35 36.82
N GLY A 341 -14.33 4.17 36.73
CA GLY A 341 -14.62 2.98 37.51
C GLY A 341 -13.44 2.55 38.38
N GLU A 342 -13.25 3.24 39.50
CA GLU A 342 -12.39 2.87 40.66
C GLU A 342 -10.96 2.35 40.38
N LEU A 343 -10.00 3.26 40.22
CA LEU A 343 -8.58 2.97 40.48
C LEU A 343 -8.29 2.96 41.99
N PRO A 344 -7.57 1.97 42.54
CA PRO A 344 -7.17 1.96 43.95
C PRO A 344 -6.12 3.06 44.24
N ALA A 345 -6.34 3.82 45.33
CA ALA A 345 -5.62 5.06 45.58
C ALA A 345 -4.12 4.87 45.95
N ILE A 346 -3.22 5.31 45.07
CA ILE A 346 -1.79 5.40 45.34
C ILE A 346 -1.47 6.70 46.12
N LYS A 347 -0.72 6.58 47.21
CA LYS A 347 -0.28 7.73 48.03
C LYS A 347 0.84 8.49 47.31
N ARG A 348 0.73 9.82 47.28
CA ARG A 348 1.85 10.69 46.88
C ARG A 348 2.97 10.63 47.90
N THR A 349 4.21 10.69 47.41
CA THR A 349 5.41 10.99 48.21
C THR A 349 6.25 11.98 47.43
N ASP A 350 6.49 13.16 47.99
CA ASP A 350 7.17 14.25 47.30
C ASP A 350 8.70 14.15 47.45
N ALA A 351 9.44 13.96 46.35
CA ALA A 351 10.84 14.35 46.22
C ALA A 351 11.31 14.25 44.76
N ALA A 352 11.77 15.36 44.18
CA ALA A 352 12.49 15.37 42.90
C ALA A 352 13.97 15.72 43.12
N PRO A 353 14.91 14.94 42.56
CA PRO A 353 16.27 15.38 42.28
C PRO A 353 16.43 15.75 40.80
N GLN A 354 17.15 16.85 40.51
CA GLN A 354 17.68 17.17 39.18
C GLN A 354 19.23 17.07 39.19
N VAL A 355 19.89 17.55 38.10
CA VAL A 355 21.35 17.62 37.86
C VAL A 355 21.94 16.28 37.35
N ALA A 356 22.84 16.19 36.35
CA ALA A 356 23.24 17.03 35.21
C ALA A 356 24.15 16.18 34.27
N PRO A 357 24.47 16.58 33.02
CA PRO A 357 25.15 15.70 32.04
C PRO A 357 26.68 15.85 31.98
N GLU A 358 27.43 14.80 31.58
CA GLU A 358 28.55 14.89 30.59
C GLU A 358 29.24 13.55 30.18
N GLN A 359 29.70 13.50 28.91
CA GLN A 359 30.89 12.82 28.31
C GLN A 359 31.06 11.27 28.25
N VAL A 360 30.84 10.71 27.04
CA VAL A 360 31.80 9.99 26.14
C VAL A 360 32.83 8.99 26.69
N VAL A 361 32.78 7.75 26.16
CA VAL A 361 33.96 6.92 25.76
C VAL A 361 33.63 6.16 24.46
N SER A 362 34.61 5.93 23.57
CA SER A 362 34.46 5.04 22.41
C SER A 362 35.79 4.43 21.95
N GLU A 363 35.78 3.14 21.56
CA GLU A 363 36.87 2.51 20.81
C GLU A 363 36.35 1.20 20.15
N LYS A 364 36.85 0.61 19.05
CA LYS A 364 37.39 0.99 17.72
C LYS A 364 38.08 -0.26 17.15
N VAL A 365 37.82 -0.66 15.90
CA VAL A 365 38.69 -1.59 15.13
C VAL A 365 38.79 -1.09 13.68
N HIS A 366 39.81 -1.52 12.93
CA HIS A 366 40.09 -1.17 11.51
C HIS A 366 39.85 -2.39 10.58
N SER A 367 39.99 -2.38 9.24
CA SER A 367 40.73 -1.49 8.34
C SER A 367 40.24 -1.56 6.88
N GLU A 368 40.42 -0.45 6.12
CA GLU A 368 40.89 -0.38 4.71
C GLU A 368 40.10 -1.11 3.57
N ASN A 369 40.14 -0.68 2.29
CA ASN A 369 40.99 0.32 1.62
C ASN A 369 40.31 0.95 0.38
N GLY A 370 40.77 2.14 -0.05
CA GLY A 370 40.55 2.68 -1.41
C GLY A 370 39.46 3.76 -1.58
N LEU A 371 39.85 4.93 -2.10
CA LEU A 371 38.96 6.06 -2.45
C LEU A 371 39.15 6.46 -3.93
N PRO A 372 38.08 6.56 -4.75
CA PRO A 372 38.17 6.99 -6.15
C PRO A 372 38.25 8.52 -6.29
N VAL A 373 38.84 8.99 -7.40
CA VAL A 373 39.03 10.43 -7.69
C VAL A 373 37.81 11.01 -8.41
N PRO A 374 37.10 12.03 -7.88
CA PRO A 374 35.90 12.58 -8.52
C PRO A 374 36.19 13.56 -9.66
N GLN A 375 35.40 13.50 -10.73
CA GLN A 375 35.28 14.55 -11.75
C GLN A 375 34.03 15.44 -11.50
N GLY A 376 33.97 16.60 -12.18
CA GLY A 376 32.81 17.50 -12.18
C GLY A 376 32.83 18.58 -11.10
N TYR A 377 31.65 19.15 -10.78
CA TYR A 377 31.49 20.26 -9.81
C TYR A 377 32.06 19.93 -8.43
N ARG A 378 32.13 18.63 -8.08
CA ARG A 378 32.71 18.10 -6.85
C ARG A 378 34.13 18.65 -6.59
N LEU A 379 34.94 18.83 -7.64
CA LEU A 379 36.27 19.46 -7.52
C LEU A 379 36.20 20.88 -6.93
N TRP A 380 35.29 21.71 -7.45
CA TRP A 380 35.10 23.09 -7.01
C TRP A 380 34.44 23.19 -5.63
N ALA A 381 33.51 22.28 -5.32
CA ALA A 381 32.92 22.16 -3.97
C ALA A 381 33.99 21.81 -2.93
N ILE A 382 34.84 20.81 -3.20
CA ILE A 382 35.96 20.42 -2.35
C ILE A 382 36.94 21.57 -2.18
N LEU A 383 37.33 22.27 -3.26
CA LEU A 383 38.17 23.46 -3.19
C LEU A 383 37.55 24.57 -2.32
N GLY A 384 36.25 24.82 -2.42
CA GLY A 384 35.52 25.75 -1.56
C GLY A 384 35.60 25.37 -0.08
N ILE A 385 35.35 24.10 0.25
CA ILE A 385 35.42 23.58 1.63
C ILE A 385 36.85 23.67 2.18
N LEU A 386 37.87 23.37 1.37
CA LEU A 386 39.28 23.52 1.73
C LEU A 386 39.64 24.99 2.03
N VAL A 387 39.14 25.94 1.24
CA VAL A 387 39.34 27.39 1.50
C VAL A 387 38.64 27.84 2.78
N VAL A 388 37.41 27.38 3.05
CA VAL A 388 36.69 27.68 4.30
C VAL A 388 37.41 27.10 5.52
N MET A 389 37.92 25.86 5.43
CA MET A 389 38.78 25.27 6.46
C MET A 389 40.04 26.11 6.69
N LEU A 390 40.75 26.50 5.63
CA LEU A 390 41.97 27.32 5.73
C LEU A 390 41.69 28.66 6.43
N ALA A 391 40.57 29.32 6.08
CA ALA A 391 40.14 30.57 6.69
C ALA A 391 39.75 30.40 8.17
N ALA A 392 39.11 29.29 8.54
CA ALA A 392 38.79 28.96 9.93
C ALA A 392 40.06 28.68 10.76
N VAL A 393 40.99 27.87 10.24
CA VAL A 393 42.32 27.60 10.84
C VAL A 393 43.10 28.90 11.06
N LEU A 394 43.16 29.77 10.05
CA LEU A 394 43.82 31.07 10.13
C LEU A 394 43.15 31.99 11.17
N THR A 395 41.82 32.02 11.20
CA THR A 395 41.04 32.81 12.18
C THR A 395 41.29 32.34 13.62
N LEU A 396 41.36 31.03 13.86
CA LEU A 396 41.71 30.45 15.16
C LEU A 396 43.15 30.80 15.56
N TYR A 397 44.10 30.75 14.62
CA TYR A 397 45.50 31.09 14.85
C TYR A 397 45.71 32.56 15.20
N LEU A 398 45.02 33.47 14.48
CA LEU A 398 45.04 34.92 14.71
C LEU A 398 44.33 35.32 16.01
N LYS A 399 43.22 34.67 16.37
CA LYS A 399 42.52 34.87 17.66
C LYS A 399 43.19 34.15 18.84
N GLY A 400 44.42 33.64 18.68
CA GLY A 400 45.19 32.98 19.73
C GLY A 400 44.64 31.64 20.23
N LYS A 401 43.52 31.14 19.65
CA LYS A 401 42.83 29.90 20.08
C LYS A 401 43.52 28.63 19.55
N ARG A 402 44.83 28.54 19.76
CA ARG A 402 45.75 27.52 19.19
C ARG A 402 45.67 26.13 19.85
N HIS A 403 44.59 25.82 20.54
CA HIS A 403 44.42 24.53 21.20
C HIS A 403 44.18 23.41 20.16
N PRO A 404 44.89 22.27 20.20
CA PRO A 404 44.89 21.28 19.12
C PRO A 404 43.51 20.72 18.78
N LYS A 405 42.62 20.55 19.78
CA LYS A 405 41.23 20.11 19.55
C LYS A 405 40.46 21.02 18.57
N ASN A 406 40.77 22.32 18.50
CA ASN A 406 40.08 23.26 17.61
C ASN A 406 40.43 23.01 16.14
N TYR A 407 41.69 22.67 15.85
CA TYR A 407 42.15 22.35 14.50
C TYR A 407 41.65 20.97 14.06
N ILE A 408 41.62 20.00 14.98
CA ILE A 408 41.02 18.67 14.76
C ILE A 408 39.52 18.81 14.44
N PHE A 409 38.77 19.64 15.17
CA PHE A 409 37.35 19.89 14.92
C PHE A 409 37.09 20.49 13.53
N VAL A 410 37.85 21.51 13.11
CA VAL A 410 37.73 22.08 11.76
C VAL A 410 38.02 21.03 10.68
N GLY A 411 39.06 20.20 10.88
CA GLY A 411 39.38 19.10 9.98
C GLY A 411 38.27 18.05 9.87
N ALA A 412 37.66 17.66 10.99
CA ALA A 412 36.56 16.70 11.03
C ALA A 412 35.29 17.22 10.33
N VAL A 413 34.91 18.49 10.59
CA VAL A 413 33.76 19.13 9.93
C VAL A 413 33.99 19.28 8.43
N GLY A 414 35.18 19.68 8.00
CA GLY A 414 35.52 19.76 6.57
C GLY A 414 35.58 18.39 5.88
N ALA A 415 36.05 17.34 6.57
CA ALA A 415 36.01 15.98 6.05
C ALA A 415 34.56 15.49 5.85
N ALA A 416 33.67 15.71 6.83
CA ALA A 416 32.25 15.38 6.71
C ALA A 416 31.58 16.15 5.56
N ALA A 417 31.88 17.45 5.40
CA ALA A 417 31.39 18.25 4.29
C ALA A 417 31.92 17.79 2.91
N ILE A 418 33.18 17.31 2.84
CA ILE A 418 33.76 16.72 1.62
C ILE A 418 33.09 15.39 1.28
N VAL A 419 32.84 14.52 2.27
CA VAL A 419 32.07 13.28 2.08
C VAL A 419 30.67 13.61 1.54
N LEU A 420 29.95 14.52 2.18
CA LEU A 420 28.62 14.96 1.73
C LEU A 420 28.65 15.53 0.28
N ALA A 421 29.64 16.36 -0.06
CA ALA A 421 29.80 16.90 -1.41
C ALA A 421 30.15 15.83 -2.46
N CYS A 422 30.76 14.71 -2.05
CA CYS A 422 31.02 13.55 -2.92
C CYS A 422 29.81 12.61 -3.03
N SER A 423 29.02 12.45 -1.97
CA SER A 423 27.82 11.60 -1.94
C SER A 423 26.65 12.21 -2.71
N LEU A 424 26.41 13.51 -2.58
CA LEU A 424 25.39 14.21 -3.35
C LEU A 424 25.76 14.25 -4.85
N ASN A 425 24.76 14.22 -5.74
CA ASN A 425 24.90 14.33 -7.20
C ASN A 425 24.09 15.51 -7.74
N ILE A 426 24.49 16.73 -7.38
CA ILE A 426 23.77 17.96 -7.69
C ILE A 426 24.04 18.36 -9.14
N GLN A 427 23.11 18.00 -10.03
CA GLN A 427 23.05 18.55 -11.38
C GLN A 427 22.24 19.84 -11.37
N SER A 428 22.73 20.89 -12.04
CA SER A 428 21.98 22.13 -12.25
C SER A 428 20.80 21.88 -13.19
N ALA A 429 19.61 22.40 -12.88
CA ALA A 429 18.37 22.14 -13.64
C ALA A 429 18.54 22.30 -15.17
N ASP A 430 19.18 23.37 -15.64
CA ASP A 430 19.39 23.61 -17.08
C ASP A 430 20.24 22.54 -17.79
N LYS A 431 21.02 21.78 -17.03
CA LYS A 431 21.88 20.67 -17.49
C LYS A 431 21.28 19.28 -17.24
N TYR A 432 20.19 19.21 -16.47
CA TYR A 432 19.34 18.03 -16.33
C TYR A 432 18.20 18.04 -17.38
N TYR A 433 17.82 19.24 -17.84
CA TYR A 433 16.72 19.48 -18.78
C TYR A 433 17.18 20.13 -20.11
N THR A 434 18.05 19.46 -20.89
CA THR A 434 18.39 19.85 -22.27
C THR A 434 18.75 18.67 -23.18
N SER A 435 18.09 18.60 -24.35
CA SER A 435 18.32 17.69 -25.50
C SER A 435 18.20 16.18 -25.23
N ILE A 436 17.67 15.45 -26.21
CA ILE A 436 17.67 13.97 -26.21
C ILE A 436 19.14 13.51 -26.15
N PRO A 437 19.52 12.68 -25.15
CA PRO A 437 20.91 12.27 -24.97
C PRO A 437 21.36 11.36 -26.12
N GLN A 438 22.49 11.69 -26.73
CA GLN A 438 23.15 10.82 -27.72
C GLN A 438 23.79 9.62 -27.02
N LYS A 439 23.43 8.40 -27.43
CA LYS A 439 23.86 7.14 -26.80
C LYS A 439 25.05 6.55 -27.56
N PRO A 440 26.28 6.57 -27.02
CA PRO A 440 27.48 6.12 -27.75
C PRO A 440 27.48 4.63 -28.13
N ASP A 441 26.61 3.86 -27.48
CA ASP A 441 26.37 2.43 -27.59
C ASP A 441 24.98 2.11 -28.19
N ALA A 442 24.35 3.07 -28.88
CA ALA A 442 23.05 2.89 -29.52
C ALA A 442 23.02 1.65 -30.45
N VAL A 443 22.05 0.77 -30.21
CA VAL A 443 21.76 -0.43 -31.01
C VAL A 443 20.62 -0.24 -32.00
N GLY A 444 19.90 0.89 -31.92
CA GLY A 444 18.80 1.22 -32.81
C GLY A 444 18.14 2.56 -32.45
N THR A 445 17.00 2.82 -33.07
CA THR A 445 16.14 3.97 -32.81
C THR A 445 14.68 3.54 -32.68
N VAL A 446 13.93 4.22 -31.82
CA VAL A 446 12.47 4.03 -31.66
C VAL A 446 11.75 5.36 -31.86
N THR A 447 10.46 5.31 -32.18
CA THR A 447 9.60 6.51 -32.14
C THR A 447 8.61 6.41 -30.99
N MET A 448 8.48 7.47 -30.18
CA MET A 448 7.47 7.54 -29.12
C MET A 448 6.56 8.77 -29.27
N SER A 449 5.28 8.62 -28.93
CA SER A 449 4.35 9.73 -28.70
C SER A 449 3.58 9.57 -27.38
N ILE A 450 3.05 10.67 -26.85
CA ILE A 450 2.22 10.70 -25.63
C ILE A 450 0.97 11.53 -25.93
N ARG A 451 -0.20 10.92 -25.75
CA ARG A 451 -1.48 11.42 -26.23
C ARG A 451 -2.62 11.25 -25.23
N CYS A 452 -3.59 12.17 -25.26
CA CYS A 452 -4.76 12.19 -24.39
C CYS A 452 -6.04 12.63 -25.13
N ASP A 453 -6.21 12.19 -26.38
CA ASP A 453 -7.35 12.56 -27.26
C ASP A 453 -8.72 12.26 -26.62
N THR A 454 -8.81 11.20 -25.83
CA THR A 454 -9.99 10.79 -25.05
C THR A 454 -10.51 11.88 -24.12
N VAL A 455 -9.66 12.82 -23.70
CA VAL A 455 -9.97 13.93 -22.78
C VAL A 455 -9.67 15.31 -23.36
N ALA A 456 -9.20 15.39 -24.61
CA ALA A 456 -8.92 16.64 -25.30
C ALA A 456 -10.18 17.54 -25.35
N GLY A 457 -10.09 18.70 -24.71
CA GLY A 457 -11.20 19.65 -24.62
C GLY A 457 -12.35 19.26 -23.67
N LYS A 458 -12.20 18.21 -22.83
CA LYS A 458 -13.18 17.86 -21.78
C LYS A 458 -12.98 18.64 -20.45
N ASP A 459 -11.83 19.28 -20.26
CA ASP A 459 -11.51 20.12 -19.09
C ASP A 459 -11.48 21.62 -19.45
N ASN A 460 -11.73 22.47 -18.44
CA ASN A 460 -11.61 23.93 -18.48
C ASN A 460 -10.25 24.45 -17.97
N GLY A 461 -9.41 23.59 -17.37
CA GLY A 461 -8.05 23.90 -16.93
C GLY A 461 -7.04 24.03 -18.08
N SER A 462 -5.82 24.46 -17.76
CA SER A 462 -4.78 24.80 -18.74
C SER A 462 -3.70 23.73 -18.94
N HIS A 463 -3.92 22.50 -18.49
CA HIS A 463 -2.91 21.44 -18.47
C HIS A 463 -3.09 20.36 -19.55
N ILE A 464 -4.31 20.19 -20.09
CA ILE A 464 -4.61 19.25 -21.18
C ILE A 464 -4.50 19.96 -22.54
N PRO A 465 -3.66 19.47 -23.48
CA PRO A 465 -3.59 20.00 -24.85
C PRO A 465 -4.93 19.88 -25.59
N LYS A 466 -5.32 20.93 -26.31
CA LYS A 466 -6.61 20.98 -27.04
C LYS A 466 -6.69 20.03 -28.25
N ASP A 467 -5.54 19.61 -28.73
CA ASP A 467 -5.33 18.63 -29.79
C ASP A 467 -4.97 17.23 -29.24
N GLY A 468 -4.95 17.06 -27.91
CA GLY A 468 -4.58 15.81 -27.24
C GLY A 468 -3.10 15.46 -27.27
N VAL A 469 -2.21 16.30 -27.81
CA VAL A 469 -0.78 15.96 -28.00
C VAL A 469 0.08 16.49 -26.86
N ILE A 470 0.51 15.61 -25.95
CA ILE A 470 1.47 15.93 -24.88
C ILE A 470 2.91 15.79 -25.39
N LEU A 471 3.18 14.77 -26.20
CA LEU A 471 4.45 14.60 -26.94
C LEU A 471 4.14 14.15 -28.38
N PRO A 472 4.48 14.94 -29.41
CA PRO A 472 4.36 14.48 -30.80
C PRO A 472 5.36 13.36 -31.08
N GLN A 473 5.11 12.56 -32.13
CA GLN A 473 5.95 11.42 -32.50
C GLN A 473 7.43 11.83 -32.67
N THR A 474 8.24 11.44 -31.69
CA THR A 474 9.64 11.86 -31.52
C THR A 474 10.56 10.65 -31.60
N VAL A 475 11.73 10.79 -32.21
CA VAL A 475 12.74 9.72 -32.34
C VAL A 475 13.66 9.74 -31.12
N PHE A 476 13.91 8.56 -30.54
CA PHE A 476 14.88 8.32 -29.47
C PHE A 476 15.87 7.23 -29.91
N GLU A 477 17.12 7.32 -29.46
CA GLU A 477 18.10 6.24 -29.60
C GLU A 477 17.86 5.20 -28.49
N ILE A 478 18.09 3.91 -28.77
CA ILE A 478 18.04 2.84 -27.76
C ILE A 478 19.40 2.19 -27.54
N ALA A 479 19.77 1.98 -26.28
CA ALA A 479 20.93 1.22 -25.82
C ALA A 479 20.54 -0.25 -25.49
N PRO A 480 21.50 -1.17 -25.31
CA PRO A 480 21.21 -2.59 -25.14
C PRO A 480 20.37 -2.88 -23.88
N GLY A 481 19.12 -3.32 -24.08
CA GLY A 481 18.23 -3.75 -22.99
C GLY A 481 17.35 -2.65 -22.40
N GLU A 482 17.32 -1.45 -22.98
CA GLU A 482 16.36 -0.39 -22.59
C GLU A 482 14.91 -0.78 -22.89
N THR A 483 13.99 -0.23 -22.09
CA THR A 483 12.58 -0.59 -22.06
C THR A 483 11.66 0.56 -22.46
N ALA A 484 10.38 0.28 -22.68
CA ALA A 484 9.37 1.30 -22.94
C ALA A 484 9.25 2.34 -21.78
N TYR A 485 9.55 1.93 -20.55
CA TYR A 485 9.64 2.83 -19.39
C TYR A 485 10.89 3.72 -19.41
N ASP A 486 12.07 3.18 -19.77
CA ASP A 486 13.30 3.98 -19.86
C ASP A 486 13.15 5.14 -20.85
N ILE A 487 12.54 4.87 -22.02
CA ILE A 487 12.28 5.89 -23.04
C ILE A 487 11.18 6.87 -22.60
N LEU A 488 10.14 6.43 -21.87
CA LEU A 488 9.18 7.36 -21.24
C LEU A 488 9.91 8.35 -20.31
N ILE A 489 10.77 7.85 -19.43
CA ILE A 489 11.50 8.67 -18.46
C ILE A 489 12.56 9.55 -19.13
N GLU A 490 13.17 9.10 -20.22
CA GLU A 490 14.05 9.94 -21.06
C GLU A 490 13.28 11.09 -21.72
N ALA A 491 12.10 10.83 -22.28
CA ALA A 491 11.25 11.86 -22.86
C ALA A 491 10.73 12.85 -21.80
N ALA A 492 10.33 12.35 -20.62
CA ALA A 492 9.92 13.17 -19.48
C ALA A 492 11.00 14.20 -19.11
N ARG A 493 12.25 13.75 -18.98
CA ARG A 493 13.42 14.61 -18.76
C ARG A 493 13.70 15.53 -19.95
N SER A 494 13.67 15.02 -21.18
CA SER A 494 14.04 15.78 -22.39
C SER A 494 13.05 16.91 -22.69
N PHE A 495 11.76 16.69 -22.45
CA PHE A 495 10.66 17.60 -22.83
C PHE A 495 9.98 18.29 -21.62
N ARG A 496 10.47 18.05 -20.39
CA ARG A 496 9.93 18.61 -19.13
C ARG A 496 8.47 18.22 -18.85
N ILE A 497 8.11 17.00 -19.24
CA ILE A 497 6.80 16.40 -18.97
C ILE A 497 6.87 15.75 -17.59
N SER A 498 5.93 16.06 -16.70
CA SER A 498 5.82 15.37 -15.39
C SER A 498 5.47 13.91 -15.62
N VAL A 499 6.11 12.98 -14.91
CA VAL A 499 5.74 11.56 -14.88
C VAL A 499 5.81 11.09 -13.44
N ASP A 500 4.67 10.69 -12.90
CA ASP A 500 4.57 10.02 -11.61
C ASP A 500 4.36 8.52 -11.86
N SER A 501 5.22 7.73 -11.24
CA SER A 501 5.33 6.29 -11.46
C SER A 501 6.04 5.61 -10.30
N THR A 502 5.61 4.40 -9.95
CA THR A 502 6.35 3.49 -9.08
C THR A 502 7.13 2.50 -9.95
N ALA A 503 8.36 2.18 -9.56
CA ALA A 503 9.22 1.25 -10.29
C ALA A 503 10.05 0.43 -9.31
N THR A 504 9.81 -0.87 -9.25
CA THR A 504 10.57 -1.85 -8.45
C THR A 504 11.39 -2.77 -9.34
N GLY A 505 12.50 -3.32 -8.84
CA GLY A 505 13.45 -4.10 -9.63
C GLY A 505 14.53 -3.27 -10.35
N SER A 506 15.19 -3.85 -11.36
CA SER A 506 16.20 -3.17 -12.18
C SER A 506 16.41 -3.84 -13.56
N GLY A 507 16.69 -3.02 -14.59
CA GLY A 507 16.83 -3.48 -15.98
C GLY A 507 15.52 -4.05 -16.53
N ALA A 508 15.61 -5.06 -17.40
CA ALA A 508 14.46 -5.78 -18.00
C ALA A 508 13.66 -6.67 -17.02
N LYS A 509 13.60 -6.28 -15.75
CA LYS A 509 12.79 -6.83 -14.67
C LYS A 509 12.19 -5.69 -13.82
N THR A 510 12.01 -4.52 -14.42
CA THR A 510 11.50 -3.36 -13.69
C THR A 510 9.97 -3.39 -13.76
N MET A 511 9.31 -3.73 -12.65
CA MET A 511 7.86 -3.59 -12.55
C MET A 511 7.55 -2.11 -12.38
N ALA A 512 7.37 -1.42 -13.51
CA ALA A 512 6.98 -0.03 -13.57
C ALA A 512 5.46 0.11 -13.76
N TYR A 513 4.85 0.96 -12.92
CA TYR A 513 3.46 1.40 -13.01
C TYR A 513 3.44 2.93 -13.13
N VAL A 514 2.63 3.47 -14.05
CA VAL A 514 2.61 4.90 -14.37
C VAL A 514 1.26 5.49 -14.01
N SER A 515 1.19 6.13 -12.85
CA SER A 515 -0.02 6.74 -12.31
C SER A 515 -0.34 8.10 -12.94
N GLY A 516 0.65 8.80 -13.51
CA GLY A 516 0.40 10.07 -14.20
C GLY A 516 1.47 10.50 -15.19
N ILE A 517 1.05 11.19 -16.26
CA ILE A 517 1.91 11.81 -17.27
C ILE A 517 1.35 13.19 -17.61
N GLY A 518 2.19 14.23 -17.67
CA GLY A 518 1.77 15.60 -17.98
C GLY A 518 0.91 16.28 -16.90
N ASN A 519 0.92 15.74 -15.67
CA ASN A 519 -0.04 16.05 -14.58
C ASN A 519 -1.49 15.61 -14.86
N LEU A 520 -1.70 14.73 -15.85
CA LEU A 520 -2.93 14.00 -16.06
C LEU A 520 -2.74 12.59 -15.47
N TYR A 521 -3.55 12.26 -14.47
CA TYR A 521 -3.42 11.04 -13.66
C TYR A 521 -4.51 10.02 -13.97
N GLU A 522 -4.27 8.78 -13.56
CA GLU A 522 -5.32 7.80 -13.34
C GLU A 522 -6.51 8.38 -12.56
N PHE A 523 -7.69 7.87 -12.88
CA PHE A 523 -8.99 8.24 -12.29
C PHE A 523 -9.48 9.69 -12.50
N ASN A 524 -8.69 10.60 -13.09
CA ASN A 524 -9.12 11.99 -13.34
C ASN A 524 -10.38 12.10 -14.22
N PHE A 525 -10.62 11.16 -15.14
CA PHE A 525 -11.80 11.15 -16.03
C PHE A 525 -12.67 9.89 -15.81
N GLY A 526 -12.85 9.52 -14.54
CA GLY A 526 -13.64 8.36 -14.09
C GLY A 526 -12.75 7.21 -13.63
N GLY A 527 -13.26 6.33 -12.75
CA GLY A 527 -12.49 5.28 -12.05
C GLY A 527 -11.84 4.19 -12.92
N LEU A 528 -11.87 4.34 -14.24
CA LEU A 528 -11.33 3.40 -15.25
C LEU A 528 -10.44 4.14 -16.27
N SER A 529 -10.15 5.42 -15.98
CA SER A 529 -9.24 6.27 -16.75
C SER A 529 -7.81 6.17 -16.23
N GLY A 530 -6.83 6.28 -17.11
CA GLY A 530 -5.41 6.06 -16.78
C GLY A 530 -4.52 5.95 -18.00
N TRP A 531 -3.27 5.53 -17.78
CA TRP A 531 -2.27 5.44 -18.84
C TRP A 531 -2.08 4.01 -19.33
N VAL A 532 -2.36 3.78 -20.61
CA VAL A 532 -2.00 2.54 -21.32
C VAL A 532 -0.91 2.84 -22.35
N TYR A 533 -0.08 1.84 -22.63
CA TYR A 533 0.96 1.92 -23.65
C TYR A 533 0.76 0.84 -24.72
N SER A 534 1.17 1.14 -25.94
CA SER A 534 1.27 0.16 -27.02
C SER A 534 2.65 0.20 -27.67
N VAL A 535 3.09 -0.95 -28.17
CA VAL A 535 4.27 -1.06 -29.03
C VAL A 535 3.85 -1.66 -30.37
N ASN A 536 4.19 -0.99 -31.47
CA ASN A 536 3.81 -1.33 -32.84
C ASN A 536 2.29 -1.53 -33.02
N GLY A 537 1.48 -0.72 -32.33
CA GLY A 537 0.02 -0.80 -32.35
C GLY A 537 -0.56 -1.99 -31.58
N ARG A 538 0.18 -2.58 -30.64
CA ARG A 538 -0.30 -3.66 -29.75
C ARG A 538 -0.02 -3.29 -28.30
N MET A 539 -1.04 -3.35 -27.44
CA MET A 539 -0.87 -3.21 -25.99
C MET A 539 -0.23 -4.50 -25.43
N PRO A 540 0.97 -4.45 -24.82
CA PRO A 540 1.60 -5.67 -24.30
C PRO A 540 1.01 -6.08 -22.95
N SER A 541 0.94 -7.39 -22.69
CA SER A 541 0.49 -7.95 -21.40
C SER A 541 1.63 -8.07 -20.37
N VAL A 542 2.53 -7.08 -20.34
CA VAL A 542 3.73 -7.02 -19.49
C VAL A 542 3.98 -5.57 -19.07
N SER A 543 4.73 -5.33 -17.99
CA SER A 543 5.05 -3.96 -17.57
C SER A 543 5.87 -3.22 -18.63
N CYS A 544 5.70 -1.90 -18.71
CA CYS A 544 6.52 -1.04 -19.55
C CYS A 544 8.02 -1.10 -19.20
N GLY A 545 8.39 -1.48 -17.98
CA GLY A 545 9.77 -1.74 -17.56
C GLY A 545 10.25 -3.21 -17.72
N GLU A 546 9.43 -4.05 -18.35
CA GLU A 546 9.79 -5.40 -18.80
C GLU A 546 9.88 -5.50 -20.33
N TYR A 547 9.13 -4.65 -21.05
CA TYR A 547 9.16 -4.60 -22.51
C TYR A 547 10.47 -3.99 -23.04
N VAL A 548 11.46 -4.83 -23.30
CA VAL A 548 12.73 -4.47 -23.96
C VAL A 548 12.47 -4.11 -25.43
N LEU A 549 13.01 -2.97 -25.86
CA LEU A 549 12.78 -2.39 -27.18
C LEU A 549 13.72 -2.93 -28.27
N SER A 550 13.25 -2.89 -29.52
CA SER A 550 13.98 -3.23 -30.75
C SER A 550 14.08 -2.04 -31.71
N ASP A 551 15.06 -2.08 -32.62
CA ASP A 551 15.23 -1.05 -33.65
C ASP A 551 13.98 -0.95 -34.55
N GLY A 552 13.45 0.26 -34.70
CA GLY A 552 12.24 0.56 -35.45
C GLY A 552 10.92 0.48 -34.66
N ASP A 553 10.95 0.14 -33.36
CA ASP A 553 9.73 0.05 -32.54
C ASP A 553 9.01 1.40 -32.41
N LYS A 554 7.67 1.33 -32.37
CA LYS A 554 6.77 2.47 -32.22
C LYS A 554 6.00 2.41 -30.92
N ILE A 555 6.31 3.30 -29.99
CA ILE A 555 5.69 3.39 -28.67
C ILE A 555 4.60 4.47 -28.70
N GLU A 556 3.38 4.15 -28.29
CA GLU A 556 2.33 5.15 -28.08
C GLU A 556 1.79 5.04 -26.65
N TRP A 557 1.96 6.10 -25.87
CA TRP A 557 1.30 6.28 -24.57
C TRP A 557 -0.01 7.01 -24.77
N MET A 558 -1.12 6.40 -24.35
CA MET A 558 -2.47 6.90 -24.58
C MET A 558 -3.20 6.97 -23.25
N TYR A 559 -3.78 8.13 -22.95
CA TYR A 559 -4.72 8.23 -21.85
C TYR A 559 -6.05 7.61 -22.27
N THR A 560 -6.54 6.65 -21.49
CA THR A 560 -7.84 5.99 -21.69
C THR A 560 -8.87 6.54 -20.70
N CYS A 561 -10.16 6.46 -21.03
CA CYS A 561 -11.28 6.55 -20.08
C CYS A 561 -11.94 5.19 -19.80
N ASP A 562 -11.42 4.10 -20.38
CA ASP A 562 -12.08 2.80 -20.52
C ASP A 562 -11.07 1.61 -20.50
N LEU A 563 -10.09 1.59 -19.58
CA LEU A 563 -9.08 0.51 -19.46
C LEU A 563 -8.37 0.11 -20.77
N GLY A 564 -8.26 1.04 -21.73
CA GLY A 564 -7.68 0.85 -23.05
C GLY A 564 -8.69 0.65 -24.19
N ASN A 565 -9.96 0.30 -23.92
CA ASN A 565 -10.94 -0.02 -24.97
C ASN A 565 -11.25 1.15 -25.93
N ASP A 566 -11.17 2.40 -25.44
CA ASP A 566 -11.43 3.63 -26.19
C ASP A 566 -10.21 4.15 -26.99
N VAL A 567 -9.04 3.54 -26.79
CA VAL A 567 -7.77 3.86 -27.49
C VAL A 567 -7.14 2.63 -28.17
N ALA A 568 -7.70 1.44 -27.99
CA ALA A 568 -7.30 0.24 -28.70
C ALA A 568 -7.60 0.35 -30.21
N PRO A 569 -6.77 -0.23 -31.09
CA PRO A 569 -7.12 -0.37 -32.49
C PRO A 569 -8.40 -1.18 -32.65
N SER A 570 -9.33 -0.70 -33.46
CA SER A 570 -10.49 -1.48 -33.89
C SER A 570 -10.03 -2.66 -34.75
N ASN A 571 -10.43 -3.88 -34.34
CA ASN A 571 -10.19 -5.14 -35.07
C ASN A 571 -10.99 -5.22 -36.38
#